data_AF-A0A956FE29-F1
#
_entry.id   AF-A0A956FE29-F1
#
_cell.length_a   1.000
_cell.length_b   1.000
_cell.length_c   1.000
_cell.angle_alpha   90.00
_cell.angle_beta   90.00
_cell.angle_gamma   90.00
#
_symmetry.space_group_name_H-M   'P 1'
#
loop_
_entity.id
_entity.type
_entity.pdbx_description
1 polymer ?
#
loop_
_entity_poly.entity_id
_entity_poly.type
_entity_poly.pdbx_seq_one_letter_code
_entity_poly.pdbx_strand_id
1 'polypeptide(L)'
;MEAAPAPAPRIEVESLARYSIPIHALLPWILWGLSRLGTEVPVALFMAFHLVFPVVAVASYRYWRGQGIELLVLLAVNHAVTFVSAALAGGLASLL
;
A
#
# COMPACT_ATOMS: atom_id res chain seq x y z
N MET A 1 -36.88 17.07 -17.42
CA MET A 1 -35.45 17.24 -17.69
C MET A 1 -34.72 16.37 -16.68
N GLU A 2 -34.20 15.23 -17.11
CA GLU A 2 -33.43 14.34 -16.23
C GLU A 2 -32.06 14.98 -16.00
N ALA A 3 -31.70 15.21 -14.74
CA ALA A 3 -30.41 15.81 -14.40
C ALA A 3 -29.30 14.85 -14.84
N ALA A 4 -28.31 15.35 -15.59
CA ALA A 4 -27.16 14.56 -15.96
C ALA A 4 -26.50 13.99 -14.69
N PRO A 5 -26.14 12.69 -14.66
CA PRO A 5 -25.54 12.07 -13.48
C PRO A 5 -24.25 12.79 -13.11
N ALA A 6 -24.09 13.07 -11.80
CA ALA A 6 -22.87 13.68 -11.29
C ALA A 6 -21.65 12.83 -11.68
N PRO A 7 -20.53 13.44 -12.08
CA PRO A 7 -19.33 12.70 -12.45
C PRO A 7 -18.89 11.80 -11.30
N ALA A 8 -18.62 10.53 -11.59
CA ALA A 8 -18.16 9.57 -10.58
C ALA A 8 -16.95 10.13 -9.81
N PRO A 9 -16.88 9.93 -8.48
CA PRO A 9 -15.79 10.45 -7.66
C PRO A 9 -14.44 9.96 -8.20
N ARG A 10 -13.46 10.88 -8.27
CA ARG A 10 -12.10 10.61 -8.71
C ARG A 10 -11.24 10.26 -7.50
N ILE A 11 -10.43 9.22 -7.65
CA ILE A 11 -9.37 8.93 -6.69
C ILE A 11 -8.12 9.69 -7.16
N GLU A 12 -7.61 10.59 -6.32
CA GLU A 12 -6.38 11.33 -6.57
C GLU A 12 -5.20 10.55 -5.96
N VAL A 13 -4.20 10.20 -6.79
CA VAL A 13 -3.01 9.48 -6.33
C VAL A 13 -2.26 10.25 -5.24
N GLU A 14 -2.24 11.58 -5.32
CA GLU A 14 -1.62 12.42 -4.29
C GLU A 14 -2.26 12.21 -2.91
N SER A 15 -3.58 12.13 -2.85
CA SER A 15 -4.30 11.89 -1.59
C SER A 15 -3.89 10.54 -0.99
N LEU A 16 -3.79 9.50 -1.82
CA LEU A 16 -3.30 8.20 -1.39
C LEU A 16 -1.85 8.21 -0.95
N ALA A 17 -0.98 8.97 -1.62
CA ALA A 17 0.43 9.07 -1.26
C ALA A 17 0.61 9.61 0.17
N ARG A 18 -0.18 10.61 0.56
CA ARG A 18 -0.15 11.22 1.91
C ARG A 18 -0.40 10.21 3.03
N TYR A 19 -1.17 9.17 2.78
CA TYR A 19 -1.48 8.13 3.77
C TYR A 19 -0.65 6.86 3.60
N SER A 20 -0.48 6.40 2.36
CA SER A 20 0.17 5.12 2.08
C SER A 20 1.66 5.13 2.35
N ILE A 21 2.37 6.24 2.07
CA ILE A 21 3.82 6.33 2.29
C ILE A 21 4.18 6.23 3.78
N PRO A 22 3.55 6.99 4.71
CA PRO A 22 3.80 6.82 6.14
C PRO A 22 3.48 5.40 6.66
N ILE A 23 2.40 4.79 6.16
CA ILE A 23 2.07 3.40 6.51
C ILE A 23 3.19 2.46 6.08
N HIS A 24 3.69 2.57 4.85
CA HIS A 24 4.80 1.75 4.34
C HIS A 24 6.11 2.02 5.07
N ALA A 25 6.32 3.24 5.55
CA ALA A 25 7.47 3.57 6.39
C ALA A 25 7.38 2.94 7.78
N LEU A 26 6.19 2.88 8.40
CA LEU A 26 6.00 2.35 9.75
C LEU A 26 5.80 0.85 9.81
N LEU A 27 5.19 0.26 8.78
CA LEU A 27 4.81 -1.15 8.75
C LEU A 27 5.97 -2.09 9.09
N PRO A 28 7.19 -1.93 8.55
CA PRO A 28 8.31 -2.81 8.88
C PRO A 28 8.72 -2.77 10.36
N TRP A 29 8.67 -1.59 10.99
CA TRP A 29 8.97 -1.45 12.43
C TRP A 29 7.92 -2.15 13.29
N ILE A 30 6.65 -2.04 12.91
CA ILE A 30 5.55 -2.73 13.58
C ILE A 30 5.72 -4.25 13.45
N LEU A 31 5.98 -4.75 12.24
CA LEU A 31 6.17 -6.17 11.99
C LEU A 31 7.40 -6.72 12.72
N TRP A 32 8.49 -5.96 12.78
CA TRP A 32 9.68 -6.32 13.56
C TRP A 32 9.41 -6.34 15.07
N GLY A 33 8.62 -5.40 15.59
CA GLY A 33 8.19 -5.45 16.99
C GLY A 33 7.34 -6.69 17.29
N LEU A 34 6.41 -7.03 16.39
CA LEU A 34 5.53 -8.19 16.52
C LEU A 34 6.25 -9.52 16.34
N SER A 35 7.29 -9.60 15.49
CA SER A 35 8.03 -10.85 15.26
C SER A 35 8.70 -11.39 16.52
N ARG A 36 8.97 -10.52 17.52
CA ARG A 36 9.41 -10.94 18.86
C ARG A 36 8.40 -11.79 19.63
N LEU A 37 7.13 -11.74 19.24
CA LEU A 37 6.04 -12.53 19.84
C LEU A 37 5.73 -13.78 19.02
N GLY A 38 6.32 -13.94 17.83
CA GLY A 38 6.07 -15.00 16.87
C GLY A 38 5.93 -14.46 15.44
N THR A 39 6.30 -15.26 14.45
CA THR A 39 6.39 -14.84 13.04
C THR A 39 5.10 -15.04 12.24
N GLU A 40 4.17 -15.88 12.70
CA GLU A 40 2.97 -16.25 11.93
C GLU A 40 2.03 -15.07 11.69
N VAL A 41 1.78 -14.26 12.71
CA VAL A 41 0.88 -13.09 12.62
C VAL A 41 1.46 -12.00 11.70
N PRO A 42 2.73 -11.57 11.83
CA PRO A 42 3.37 -10.65 10.88
C PRO A 42 3.30 -11.12 9.42
N VAL A 43 3.58 -12.40 9.16
CA VAL A 43 3.57 -12.97 7.81
C VAL A 43 2.16 -12.98 7.23
N ALA A 44 1.17 -13.41 8.01
CA ALA A 44 -0.22 -13.41 7.58
C ALA A 44 -0.72 -11.99 7.25
N LEU A 45 -0.39 -11.00 8.08
CA LEU A 45 -0.73 -9.59 7.81
C LEU A 45 -0.05 -9.06 6.55
N PHE A 46 1.25 -9.32 6.40
CA PHE A 46 2.00 -8.92 5.21
C PHE A 46 1.37 -9.50 3.94
N MET A 47 1.08 -10.80 3.92
CA MET A 47 0.46 -11.47 2.78
C MET A 47 -0.96 -10.96 2.50
N ALA A 48 -1.77 -10.74 3.55
CA ALA A 48 -3.11 -10.21 3.40
C ALA A 48 -3.10 -8.83 2.70
N PHE A 49 -2.22 -7.91 3.12
CA PHE A 49 -2.11 -6.60 2.47
C PHE A 49 -1.65 -6.71 1.00
N HIS A 50 -0.64 -7.54 0.73
CA HIS A 50 -0.08 -7.67 -0.63
C HIS A 50 -1.00 -8.42 -1.60
N LEU A 51 -1.89 -9.28 -1.11
CA LEU A 51 -2.88 -9.97 -1.94
C LEU A 51 -4.18 -9.18 -2.13
N VAL A 52 -4.63 -8.46 -1.10
CA VAL A 52 -5.87 -7.66 -1.19
C VAL A 52 -5.66 -6.41 -2.03
N PHE A 53 -4.49 -5.76 -1.93
CA PHE A 53 -4.24 -4.51 -2.63
C PHE A 53 -4.38 -4.62 -4.18
N PRO A 54 -3.79 -5.62 -4.87
CA PRO A 54 -3.98 -5.79 -6.32
C PRO A 54 -5.45 -5.94 -6.71
N VAL A 55 -6.23 -6.70 -5.93
CA VAL A 55 -7.67 -6.89 -6.18
C VAL A 55 -8.40 -5.55 -6.07
N VAL A 56 -8.11 -4.75 -5.04
CA VAL A 56 -8.69 -3.41 -4.86
C VAL A 56 -8.26 -2.46 -5.97
N ALA A 57 -6.99 -2.48 -6.39
CA ALA A 57 -6.48 -1.64 -7.48
C ALA A 57 -7.17 -1.95 -8.81
N VAL A 58 -7.33 -3.23 -9.15
CA VAL A 58 -8.04 -3.67 -10.36
C VAL A 58 -9.53 -3.31 -10.27
N ALA A 59 -10.19 -3.62 -9.16
CA ALA A 59 -11.62 -3.33 -8.98
C ALA A 59 -11.94 -1.83 -9.03
N SER A 60 -10.98 -1.00 -8.62
CA SER A 60 -11.10 0.46 -8.65
C SER A 60 -10.57 1.12 -9.92
N TYR A 61 -10.04 0.36 -10.90
CA TYR A 61 -9.34 0.90 -12.09
C TYR A 61 -10.10 2.03 -12.84
N ARG A 62 -11.43 1.91 -12.95
CA ARG A 62 -12.30 2.92 -13.58
C ARG A 62 -12.33 4.29 -12.87
N TYR A 63 -11.96 4.37 -11.59
CA TYR A 63 -11.98 5.60 -10.81
C TYR A 63 -10.67 6.41 -10.91
N TRP A 64 -9.62 5.85 -11.52
CA TRP A 64 -8.31 6.50 -11.65
C TRP A 64 -8.20 7.41 -12.87
N ARG A 65 -9.15 7.33 -13.83
CA ARG A 65 -9.30 8.24 -14.99
C ARG A 65 -7.98 8.53 -15.73
N GLY A 66 -7.21 7.50 -16.04
CA GLY A 66 -5.95 7.64 -16.78
C GLY A 66 -4.69 7.82 -15.90
N GLN A 67 -4.83 7.93 -14.58
CA GLN A 67 -3.71 8.00 -13.64
C GLN A 67 -3.00 6.66 -13.39
N GLY A 68 -3.02 5.76 -14.37
CA GLY A 68 -2.46 4.41 -14.21
C GLY A 68 -0.95 4.44 -13.95
N ILE A 69 -0.24 5.36 -14.62
CA ILE A 69 1.21 5.52 -14.46
C ILE A 69 1.53 6.07 -13.07
N GLU A 70 0.79 7.07 -12.61
CA GLU A 70 0.95 7.67 -11.29
C GLU A 70 0.69 6.66 -10.17
N LEU A 71 -0.31 5.77 -10.35
CA LEU A 71 -0.55 4.66 -9.44
C LEU A 71 0.62 3.67 -9.41
N LEU A 72 1.18 3.33 -10.58
CA LEU A 72 2.34 2.45 -10.67
C LEU A 72 3.59 3.08 -10.04
N VAL A 73 3.79 4.39 -10.21
CA VAL A 73 4.87 5.14 -9.56
C VAL A 73 4.67 5.13 -8.04
N LEU A 74 3.46 5.41 -7.56
CA LEU A 74 3.16 5.36 -6.12
C LEU A 74 3.40 3.96 -5.55
N LEU A 75 3.04 2.91 -6.29
CA LEU A 75 3.33 1.53 -5.90
C LEU A 75 4.83 1.29 -5.76
N ALA A 76 5.62 1.68 -6.76
CA ALA A 76 7.06 1.53 -6.73
C ALA A 76 7.69 2.30 -5.56
N VAL A 77 7.25 3.54 -5.31
CA VAL A 77 7.70 4.36 -4.19
C VAL A 77 7.36 3.71 -2.85
N ASN A 78 6.13 3.24 -2.68
CA ASN A 78 5.68 2.57 -1.46
C ASN A 78 6.51 1.31 -1.17
N HIS A 79 6.82 0.50 -2.20
CA HIS A 79 7.68 -0.67 -2.03
C HIS A 79 9.12 -0.27 -1.67
N ALA A 80 9.69 0.73 -2.36
CA ALA A 80 11.02 1.23 -2.04
C ALA A 80 11.10 1.73 -0.58
N VAL A 81 10.10 2.48 -0.13
CA VAL A 81 9.98 2.96 1.27
C VAL A 81 9.90 1.78 2.24
N THR A 82 9.06 0.78 1.98
CA THR A 82 8.98 -0.44 2.80
C THR A 82 10.32 -1.16 2.88
N PHE A 83 11.01 -1.37 1.77
CA PHE A 83 12.28 -2.09 1.75
C PHE A 83 13.39 -1.32 2.49
N VAL A 84 13.48 -0.01 2.27
CA VAL A 84 14.42 0.86 3.01
C VAL A 84 14.11 0.82 4.50
N SER A 85 12.84 0.97 4.88
CA SER A 85 12.44 0.94 6.29
C SER A 85 12.67 -0.43 6.94
N ALA A 86 12.41 -1.53 6.23
CA ALA A 86 12.71 -2.88 6.70
C ALA A 86 14.21 -3.12 6.92
N ALA A 87 15.06 -2.59 6.02
CA ALA A 87 16.50 -2.65 6.19
C ALA A 87 16.94 -1.89 7.47
N LEU A 88 16.31 -0.76 7.76
CA LEU A 88 16.59 0.04 8.97
C LEU A 88 16.05 -0.59 10.26
N ALA A 89 14.90 -1.27 10.21
CA ALA A 89 14.25 -1.85 11.40
C ALA A 89 15.01 -3.05 11.98
N GLY A 90 15.75 -3.79 11.17
CA GLY A 90 16.47 -4.99 11.62
C GLY A 90 17.07 -5.87 10.52
N GLY A 91 17.06 -5.41 9.27
CA GLY A 91 17.49 -6.17 8.10
C GLY A 91 16.40 -7.12 7.58
N LEU A 92 16.26 -7.21 6.24
CA LEU A 92 15.27 -8.02 5.52
C LEU A 92 15.19 -9.49 5.98
N ALA A 93 16.30 -10.05 6.49
CA ALA A 93 16.40 -11.43 6.97
C ALA A 93 15.65 -11.71 8.29
N SER A 94 15.17 -10.68 9.00
CA SER A 94 14.38 -10.84 10.23
C SER A 94 12.86 -10.85 10.01
N LEU A 95 12.43 -10.69 8.75
CA LEU A 95 11.03 -10.62 8.32
C LEU A 95 10.64 -11.71 7.30
N LEU A 96 11.61 -12.54 6.86
CA LEU A 96 11.44 -13.74 6.03
C LEU A 96 11.77 -14.97 6.86
#